data_AF-A0AA91IRI5-F1
#
_entry.id   AF-A0AA91IRI5-F1
#
_cell.length_a   1.000
_cell.length_b   1.000
_cell.length_c   1.000
_cell.angle_alpha   90.00
_cell.angle_beta   90.00
_cell.angle_gamma   90.00
#
_symmetry.space_group_name_H-M   'P 1'
#
loop_
_entity.id
_entity.type
_entity.pdbx_description
1 polymer ?
#
loop_
_entity_poly.entity_id
_entity_poly.type
_entity_poly.pdbx_seq_one_letter_code
_entity_poly.pdbx_strand_id
1 'polypeptide(L)'
;MRYGFLFSLLFFFTPAHAAKNQAVIFIDSSKVNQQALIGEINQMLFYSPTLRAKISINVFDINPDGPEFIGEIKYIHDRTGRAVAQYRPGPLPFLICQTGKKVSSRGTLNTKEQLCLCTNHC
;
A
#
# COMPACT_ATOMS: atom_id res chain seq x y z
N MET A 1 34.23 -4.27 -49.95
CA MET A 1 33.62 -4.66 -48.67
C MET A 1 33.00 -3.43 -48.05
N ARG A 2 31.66 -3.38 -47.94
CA ARG A 2 30.91 -2.17 -47.59
C ARG A 2 30.01 -2.51 -46.41
N TYR A 3 30.31 -1.89 -45.28
CA TYR A 3 29.60 -2.01 -44.01
C TYR A 3 28.14 -1.59 -44.15
N GLY A 4 27.23 -2.34 -43.51
CA GLY A 4 25.83 -2.01 -43.38
C GLY A 4 25.23 -2.77 -42.20
N PHE A 5 25.53 -2.28 -41.00
CA PHE A 5 25.06 -2.75 -39.70
C PHE A 5 23.52 -2.82 -39.68
N LEU A 6 22.95 -4.00 -39.92
CA LEU A 6 21.55 -4.32 -39.62
C LEU A 6 21.41 -4.56 -38.11
N PHE A 7 21.55 -3.49 -37.33
CA PHE A 7 21.34 -3.55 -35.88
C PHE A 7 19.88 -3.25 -35.57
N SER A 8 19.13 -4.34 -35.33
CA SER A 8 18.26 -4.46 -34.16
C SER A 8 17.23 -3.33 -33.93
N LEU A 9 16.11 -3.41 -34.65
CA LEU A 9 14.91 -2.58 -34.43
C LEU A 9 13.88 -3.30 -33.53
N LEU A 10 14.35 -4.16 -32.61
CA LEU A 10 13.52 -5.05 -31.76
C LEU A 10 13.65 -4.77 -30.25
N PHE A 11 14.17 -3.61 -29.86
CA PHE A 11 14.11 -3.11 -28.49
C PHE A 11 13.20 -1.90 -28.48
N PHE A 12 12.09 -1.96 -27.73
CA PHE A 12 11.35 -0.85 -27.10
C PHE A 12 9.85 -1.13 -26.89
N PHE A 13 9.39 -2.40 -26.94
CA PHE A 13 8.17 -2.78 -26.22
C PHE A 13 8.52 -3.10 -24.76
N THR A 14 9.01 -2.11 -24.00
CA THR A 14 8.93 -2.21 -22.55
C THR A 14 7.46 -1.99 -22.16
N PRO A 15 6.75 -2.99 -21.62
CA PRO A 15 5.40 -2.75 -21.13
C PRO A 15 5.50 -1.68 -20.04
N ALA A 16 4.90 -0.52 -20.32
CA ALA A 16 4.74 0.53 -19.32
C ALA A 16 3.90 -0.07 -18.18
N HIS A 17 4.57 -0.52 -17.12
CA HIS A 17 3.89 -0.98 -15.93
C HIS A 17 3.21 0.23 -15.31
N ALA A 18 1.91 0.35 -15.53
CA ALA A 18 1.09 1.32 -14.81
C ALA A 18 1.31 1.10 -13.31
N ALA A 19 1.71 2.17 -12.61
CA ALA A 19 1.97 2.08 -11.19
C ALA A 19 0.68 1.65 -10.47
N LYS A 20 0.74 0.53 -9.74
CA LYS A 20 -0.39 0.02 -8.95
C LYS A 20 -0.78 1.05 -7.89
N ASN A 21 -2.07 1.17 -7.61
CA ASN A 21 -2.54 1.96 -6.47
C ASN A 21 -2.06 1.31 -5.17
N GLN A 22 -1.71 2.14 -4.20
CA GLN A 22 -1.17 1.73 -2.93
C GLN A 22 -1.88 2.45 -1.79
N ALA A 23 -2.32 1.68 -0.79
CA ALA A 23 -2.69 2.19 0.52
C ALA A 23 -1.49 2.01 1.47
N VAL A 24 -1.05 3.11 2.06
CA VAL A 24 -0.10 3.10 3.18
C VAL A 24 -0.87 3.46 4.43
N ILE A 25 -0.94 2.52 5.36
CA ILE A 25 -1.69 2.64 6.61
C ILE A 25 -0.69 2.71 7.75
N PHE A 26 -0.92 3.63 8.68
CA PHE A 26 -0.19 3.70 9.94
C PHE A 26 -1.13 3.38 11.09
N ILE A 27 -0.68 2.51 12.00
CA ILE A 27 -1.42 2.13 13.21
C ILE A 27 -0.52 2.13 14.43
N ASP A 28 -1.15 2.12 15.59
CA ASP A 28 -0.59 1.71 16.87
C ASP A 28 -1.33 0.45 17.31
N SER A 29 -0.71 -0.71 17.13
CA SER A 29 -1.31 -1.99 17.51
C SER A 29 -1.47 -2.17 19.02
N SER A 30 -0.96 -1.28 19.88
CA SER A 30 -1.33 -1.30 21.31
C SER A 30 -2.82 -1.00 21.51
N LYS A 31 -3.49 -0.43 20.50
CA LYS A 31 -4.92 -0.12 20.50
C LYS A 31 -5.72 -1.24 19.83
N VAL A 32 -6.55 -1.92 20.61
CA VAL A 32 -7.36 -3.08 20.16
C VAL A 32 -8.25 -2.74 18.96
N ASN A 33 -8.84 -1.54 18.92
CA ASN A 33 -9.67 -1.11 17.80
C ASN A 33 -8.88 -0.96 16.50
N GLN A 34 -7.61 -0.54 16.56
CA GLN A 34 -6.76 -0.45 15.37
C GLN A 34 -6.34 -1.84 14.88
N GLN A 35 -6.08 -2.78 15.80
CA GLN A 35 -5.84 -4.18 15.43
C GLN A 35 -7.06 -4.80 14.72
N ALA A 36 -8.25 -4.61 15.29
CA ALA A 36 -9.50 -5.13 14.72
C ALA A 36 -9.72 -4.59 13.29
N LEU A 37 -9.50 -3.29 13.08
CA LEU A 37 -9.61 -2.65 11.77
C LEU A 37 -8.66 -3.28 10.74
N ILE A 38 -7.41 -3.60 11.11
CA ILE A 38 -6.48 -4.29 10.20
C ILE A 38 -6.97 -5.70 9.89
N GLY A 39 -7.52 -6.42 10.88
CA GLY A 39 -8.16 -7.72 10.66
C GLY A 39 -9.31 -7.65 9.65
N GLU A 40 -10.20 -6.66 9.79
CA GLU A 40 -11.31 -6.43 8.88
C GLU A 40 -10.86 -6.10 7.45
N ILE A 41 -9.81 -5.27 7.30
CA ILE A 41 -9.21 -4.94 6.00
C ILE A 41 -8.64 -6.20 5.35
N ASN A 42 -7.90 -7.00 6.12
CA ASN A 42 -7.29 -8.22 5.63
C ASN A 42 -8.36 -9.23 5.18
N GLN A 43 -9.44 -9.37 5.95
CA GLN A 43 -10.59 -10.20 5.59
C GLN A 43 -11.30 -9.70 4.32
N MET A 44 -11.50 -8.39 4.17
CA MET A 44 -12.06 -7.80 2.95
C MET A 44 -11.20 -8.09 1.72
N LEU A 45 -9.88 -7.97 1.84
CA LEU A 45 -8.95 -8.33 0.76
C LEU A 45 -9.01 -9.82 0.44
N PHE A 46 -9.06 -10.67 1.46
CA PHE A 46 -9.15 -12.12 1.28
C PHE A 46 -10.34 -12.53 0.40
N TYR A 47 -11.51 -11.93 0.65
CA TYR A 47 -12.74 -12.21 -0.10
C TYR A 47 -12.87 -11.43 -1.41
N SER A 48 -12.01 -10.43 -1.69
CA SER A 48 -12.09 -9.62 -2.90
C SER A 48 -10.82 -9.73 -3.76
N PRO A 49 -10.70 -10.79 -4.59
CA PRO A 49 -9.62 -10.90 -5.57
C PRO A 49 -9.49 -9.67 -6.47
N THR A 50 -10.62 -9.07 -6.86
CA THR A 50 -10.66 -7.87 -7.70
C THR A 50 -10.02 -6.67 -7.00
N LEU A 51 -10.27 -6.48 -5.70
CA LEU A 51 -9.64 -5.41 -4.93
C LEU A 51 -8.14 -5.66 -4.77
N ARG A 52 -7.73 -6.89 -4.41
CA ARG A 52 -6.31 -7.28 -4.32
C ARG A 52 -5.54 -7.04 -5.61
N ALA A 53 -6.16 -7.26 -6.76
CA ALA A 53 -5.54 -6.99 -8.06
C ALA A 53 -5.31 -5.49 -8.30
N LYS A 54 -6.15 -4.61 -7.74
CA LYS A 54 -6.11 -3.17 -7.97
C LYS A 54 -5.25 -2.39 -6.97
N ILE A 55 -5.12 -2.87 -5.73
CA ILE A 55 -4.41 -2.15 -4.66
C ILE A 55 -3.33 -3.02 -4.00
N SER A 56 -2.22 -2.42 -3.60
CA SER A 56 -1.31 -2.99 -2.60
C SER A 56 -1.48 -2.28 -1.26
N ILE A 57 -1.47 -3.01 -0.16
CA ILE A 57 -1.62 -2.42 1.18
C ILE A 57 -0.36 -2.67 1.99
N ASN A 58 0.26 -1.59 2.44
CA ASN A 58 1.33 -1.62 3.44
C ASN A 58 0.77 -1.08 4.75
N VAL A 59 0.97 -1.82 5.83
CA VAL A 59 0.62 -1.40 7.18
C VAL A 59 1.90 -1.23 7.98
N PHE A 60 2.15 -0.01 8.43
CA PHE A 60 3.24 0.33 9.34
C PHE A 60 2.69 0.45 10.76
N ASP A 61 3.16 -0.41 11.64
CA ASP A 61 2.82 -0.36 13.06
C ASP A 61 3.92 0.34 13.84
N ILE A 62 3.55 1.38 14.59
CA ILE A 62 4.48 2.11 15.45
C ILE A 62 4.78 1.39 16.76
N ASN A 63 3.97 0.39 17.11
CA ASN A 63 4.21 -0.44 18.29
C ASN A 63 5.27 -1.52 17.96
N PRO A 64 6.46 -1.47 18.57
CA PRO A 64 7.54 -2.43 18.29
C PRO A 64 7.25 -3.84 18.81
N ASP A 65 6.34 -3.95 19.77
CA ASP A 65 5.95 -5.20 20.44
C ASP A 65 4.54 -5.65 20.04
N GLY A 66 4.03 -5.09 18.94
CA GLY A 66 2.73 -5.44 18.37
C GLY A 66 2.67 -6.87 17.85
N PRO A 67 1.46 -7.44 17.70
CA PRO A 67 1.30 -8.70 17.00
C PRO A 67 1.67 -8.57 15.53
N GLU A 68 2.04 -9.69 14.90
CA GLU A 68 2.16 -9.77 13.45
C GLU A 68 0.80 -10.11 12.83
N PHE A 69 0.48 -9.46 11.71
CA PHE A 69 -0.70 -9.79 10.91
C PHE A 69 -0.26 -10.55 9.66
N ILE A 70 -0.91 -11.69 9.41
CA ILE A 70 -0.65 -12.55 8.25
C ILE A 70 -1.81 -12.42 7.28
N GLY A 71 -1.53 -12.34 5.97
CA GLY A 71 -2.53 -12.37 4.92
C GLY A 71 -2.16 -11.54 3.71
N GLU A 72 -3.14 -10.78 3.22
CA GLU A 72 -3.08 -10.04 1.95
C GLU A 72 -2.44 -8.65 2.10
N ILE A 73 -2.25 -8.21 3.33
CA ILE A 73 -1.54 -6.98 3.67
C ILE A 73 -0.06 -7.24 3.87
N LYS A 74 0.76 -6.25 3.52
CA LYS A 74 2.17 -6.23 3.92
C LYS A 74 2.29 -5.51 5.26
N TYR A 75 2.38 -6.28 6.34
CA TYR A 75 2.54 -5.76 7.70
C TYR A 75 4.02 -5.53 8.04
N ILE A 76 4.34 -4.38 8.65
CA ILE A 76 5.72 -3.96 8.95
C ILE A 76 5.74 -3.22 10.28
N HIS A 77 6.55 -3.67 11.24
CA HIS A 77 6.85 -2.86 12.43
C HIS A 77 7.83 -1.75 12.08
N ASP A 78 7.43 -0.49 12.26
CA ASP A 78 8.29 0.67 12.06
C ASP A 78 9.17 0.94 13.29
N ARG A 79 9.96 -0.06 13.69
CA ARG A 79 10.78 -0.04 14.92
C ARG A 79 11.72 1.16 15.03
N THR A 80 12.13 1.73 13.90
CA THR A 80 13.06 2.86 13.85
C THR A 80 12.38 4.20 13.56
N GLY A 81 11.05 4.22 13.41
CA GLY A 81 10.30 5.42 13.03
C GLY A 81 10.63 5.93 11.62
N ARG A 82 11.25 5.11 10.76
CA ARG A 82 11.69 5.51 9.43
C ARG A 82 10.49 5.78 8.53
N ALA A 83 9.46 4.95 8.60
CA ALA A 83 8.24 5.17 7.83
C ALA A 83 7.48 6.39 8.35
N VAL A 84 7.36 6.56 9.67
CA VAL A 84 6.76 7.76 10.28
C VAL A 84 7.49 9.03 9.84
N ALA A 85 8.83 9.04 9.85
CA ALA A 85 9.63 10.18 9.40
C ALA A 85 9.45 10.48 7.90
N GLN A 86 9.37 9.44 7.07
CA GLN A 86 9.21 9.56 5.63
C GLN A 86 7.81 10.07 5.24
N TYR A 87 6.75 9.47 5.78
CA TYR A 87 5.39 9.71 5.34
C TYR A 87 4.67 10.80 6.14
N ARG A 88 5.13 11.07 7.37
CA ARG A 88 4.57 12.05 8.31
C ARG A 88 3.05 11.90 8.46
N PRO A 89 2.57 10.73 8.96
CA PRO A 89 1.14 10.51 9.16
C PRO A 89 0.56 11.50 10.18
N GLY A 90 -0.74 11.76 10.08
CA GLY A 90 -1.50 12.45 11.13
C GLY A 90 -1.81 11.52 12.31
N PRO A 91 -2.86 11.83 13.10
CA PRO A 91 -3.31 10.96 14.17
C PRO A 91 -3.66 9.55 13.67
N LEU A 92 -3.22 8.54 14.43
CA LEU A 92 -3.42 7.14 14.08
C LEU A 92 -4.81 6.65 14.51
N PRO A 93 -5.46 5.75 13.75
CA PRO A 93 -4.98 5.15 12.50
C PRO A 93 -5.06 6.12 11.30
N PHE A 94 -4.08 6.08 10.41
CA PHE A 94 -3.94 7.04 9.31
C PHE A 94 -3.75 6.33 7.97
N LEU A 95 -4.47 6.77 6.93
CA LEU A 95 -4.39 6.26 5.56
C LEU A 95 -3.75 7.31 4.64
N ILE A 96 -2.86 6.84 3.78
CA ILE A 96 -2.31 7.59 2.64
C ILE A 96 -2.53 6.75 1.39
N CYS A 97 -3.30 7.27 0.44
CA CYS A 97 -3.45 6.68 -0.87
C CYS A 97 -2.42 7.28 -1.84
N GLN A 98 -1.74 6.44 -2.61
CA GLN A 98 -0.78 6.89 -3.60
C GLN A 98 -0.75 5.98 -4.83
N THR A 99 -0.40 6.54 -5.98
CA THR A 99 -0.16 5.81 -7.23
C THR A 99 1.28 6.07 -7.64
N GLY A 100 2.13 5.06 -7.52
CA GLY A 100 3.58 5.24 -7.62
C GLY A 100 4.09 6.18 -6.52
N LYS A 101 4.70 7.32 -6.90
CA LYS A 101 5.21 8.32 -5.95
C LYS A 101 4.25 9.48 -5.67
N LYS A 102 3.08 9.50 -6.33
CA LYS A 102 2.12 10.60 -6.21
C LYS A 102 1.05 10.25 -5.18
N VAL A 103 0.98 11.04 -4.11
CA VAL A 103 -0.10 10.97 -3.12
C VAL A 103 -1.38 11.53 -3.73
N SER A 104 -2.47 10.77 -3.69
CA SER A 104 -3.79 11.18 -4.17
C SER A 104 -4.70 11.65 -3.04
N SER A 105 -4.64 11.00 -1.88
CA SER A 105 -5.43 11.38 -0.70
C SER A 105 -4.74 10.94 0.59
N ARG A 106 -5.14 11.55 1.71
CA ARG A 106 -4.64 11.23 3.05
C ARG A 106 -5.65 11.66 4.12
N GLY A 107 -5.75 10.88 5.19
CA GLY A 107 -6.67 11.18 6.29
C GLY A 107 -6.76 10.05 7.31
N THR A 108 -7.55 10.27 8.36
CA THR A 108 -7.82 9.25 9.39
C THR A 108 -8.57 8.07 8.80
N LEU A 109 -8.18 6.86 9.21
CA LEU A 109 -8.78 5.60 8.79
C LEU A 109 -9.70 5.04 9.88
N ASN A 110 -10.97 5.39 9.82
CA ASN A 110 -11.99 4.93 10.77
C ASN A 110 -12.63 3.60 10.36
N THR A 111 -12.78 3.34 9.05
CA THR A 111 -13.43 2.12 8.53
C THR A 111 -12.69 1.54 7.33
N LYS A 112 -12.87 0.25 7.08
CA LYS A 112 -12.24 -0.46 5.95
C LYS A 112 -12.69 0.08 4.58
N GLU A 113 -13.91 0.61 4.46
CA GLU A 113 -14.46 1.17 3.22
C GLU A 113 -13.71 2.42 2.75
N GLN A 114 -12.97 3.10 3.63
CA GLN A 114 -12.15 4.24 3.21
C GLN A 114 -10.98 3.81 2.29
N LEU A 115 -10.66 2.52 2.17
CA LEU A 115 -9.72 2.03 1.16
C LEU A 115 -10.20 2.25 -0.27
N CYS A 116 -11.50 2.45 -0.48
CA CYS A 116 -12.07 2.80 -1.78
C CYS A 116 -11.54 4.14 -2.31
N LEU A 117 -11.10 5.03 -1.42
CA LEU A 117 -10.45 6.30 -1.78
C LEU A 117 -9.13 6.09 -2.53
N CYS A 118 -8.50 4.92 -2.41
CA CYS A 118 -7.25 4.61 -3.07
C CYS A 118 -7.42 4.00 -4.46
N THR A 119 -8.60 3.44 -4.76
CA THR A 119 -8.88 2.77 -6.04
C THR A 119 -9.89 3.51 -6.90
N ASN A 120 -10.54 4.55 -6.39
CA ASN A 120 -11.70 5.23 -6.99
C ASN A 120 -12.87 4.28 -7.33
N HIS A 121 -12.82 3.04 -6.81
CA HIS A 121 -13.75 1.97 -7.11
C HIS A 121 -13.79 0.98 -5.94
N CYS A 122 -14.97 0.83 -5.39
CA CYS A 122 -15.48 -0.33 -4.67
C CYS A 122 -16.86 -0.63 -5.29
#